data_AF-A0A6H2NSB8-F1
#
_entry.id   AF-A0A6H2NSB8-F1
#
_cell.length_a   1.000
_cell.length_b   1.000
_cell.length_c   1.000
_cell.angle_alpha   90.00
_cell.angle_beta   90.00
_cell.angle_gamma   90.00
#
_symmetry.space_group_name_H-M   'P 1'
#
loop_
_entity.id
_entity.type
_entity.pdbx_description
1 polymer ?
#
loop_
_entity_poly.entity_id
_entity_poly.type
_entity_poly.pdbx_seq_one_letter_code
_entity_poly.pdbx_strand_id
1 'polypeptide(L)'
;DLIENFEPAKVAKGFRWVIRLLGIADPNGKTPLDLRMTFLGRKAQARQGYEQMLAWAPEKIILAHGRWYPENGVAELERAFQWLK
;
A
#
# COMPACT_ATOMS: atom_id res chain seq x y z
N ASP A 1 -6.00 6.29 -3.92
CA ASP A 1 -4.80 5.91 -3.18
C ASP A 1 -5.06 4.57 -2.48
N LEU A 2 -4.25 3.54 -2.71
CA LEU A 2 -4.43 2.18 -2.15
C LEU A 2 -3.18 1.68 -1.41
N ILE A 3 -2.16 2.52 -1.23
CA ILE A 3 -0.98 2.20 -0.42
C ILE A 3 -0.78 3.37 0.53
N GLU A 4 -0.94 3.11 1.82
CA GLU A 4 -0.61 4.06 2.87
C GLU A 4 0.68 3.62 3.55
N ASN A 5 1.66 4.52 3.64
CA ASN A 5 2.99 4.22 4.19
C ASN A 5 3.43 5.28 5.21
N PHE A 6 2.63 5.50 6.24
CA PHE A 6 2.85 6.54 7.24
C PHE A 6 4.10 6.28 8.06
N GLU A 7 4.98 7.29 8.13
CA GLU A 7 6.16 7.27 8.99
C GLU A 7 5.74 7.40 10.46
N PRO A 8 5.93 6.39 11.33
CA PRO A 8 5.44 6.43 12.70
C PRO A 8 5.98 7.62 13.50
N ALA A 9 7.17 8.12 13.15
CA ALA A 9 7.77 9.30 13.76
C ALA A 9 6.92 10.57 13.53
N LYS A 10 6.26 10.69 12.38
CA LYS A 10 5.43 11.82 11.96
C LYS A 10 3.96 11.70 12.37
N VAL A 11 3.57 10.57 12.97
CA VAL A 11 2.22 10.31 13.47
C VAL A 11 2.17 10.54 14.99
N ALA A 12 1.06 11.13 15.46
CA ALA A 12 0.80 11.35 16.88
C ALA A 12 0.94 10.03 17.67
N LYS A 13 1.57 10.09 18.85
CA LYS A 13 2.00 8.91 19.61
C LYS A 13 0.87 7.88 19.83
N GLY A 14 -0.35 8.35 20.13
CA GLY A 14 -1.51 7.48 20.35
C GLY A 14 -1.96 6.67 19.13
N PHE A 15 -1.67 7.15 17.91
CA PHE A 15 -2.06 6.49 16.67
C PHE A 15 -0.97 5.58 16.09
N ARG A 16 0.26 5.62 16.62
CA ARG A 16 1.39 4.82 16.10
C ARG A 16 1.12 3.31 16.13
N TRP A 17 0.40 2.83 17.14
CA TRP A 17 0.00 1.43 17.21
C TRP A 17 -1.12 1.11 16.21
N VAL A 18 -2.08 2.02 16.04
CA VAL A 18 -3.19 1.87 15.08
C VAL A 18 -2.68 1.72 13.65
N ILE A 19 -1.77 2.60 13.21
CA ILE A 19 -1.21 2.53 11.85
C ILE A 19 -0.42 1.23 11.59
N ARG A 20 0.21 0.67 12.64
CA ARG A 20 0.89 -0.64 12.54
C ARG A 20 -0.11 -1.77 12.45
N LEU A 21 -1.17 -1.73 13.24
CA LEU A 21 -2.23 -2.73 13.25
C LEU A 21 -2.97 -2.79 11.90
N LEU A 22 -3.26 -1.64 11.30
CA LEU A 22 -3.88 -1.54 9.97
C LEU A 22 -2.91 -1.91 8.84
N GLY A 23 -1.62 -2.05 9.14
CA GLY A 23 -0.58 -2.39 8.17
C GLY A 23 -0.19 -1.21 7.26
N ILE A 24 -0.43 0.03 7.69
CA ILE A 24 -0.23 1.25 6.89
C ILE A 24 1.00 2.05 7.33
N ALA A 25 1.85 1.43 8.15
CA ALA A 25 3.05 2.04 8.71
C ALA A 25 4.31 1.72 7.90
N ASP A 26 5.15 2.72 7.68
CA ASP A 26 6.51 2.57 7.14
C ASP A 26 7.37 1.64 8.03
N PRO A 27 8.21 0.77 7.42
CA PRO A 27 8.55 0.66 5.99
C PRO A 27 7.66 -0.26 5.15
N ASN A 28 6.63 -0.87 5.74
CA ASN A 28 5.87 -1.93 5.11
C ASN A 28 4.40 -1.55 4.87
N GLY A 29 4.12 -0.27 4.67
CA GLY A 29 2.79 0.24 4.37
C GLY A 29 2.18 -0.44 3.14
N LYS A 30 0.89 -0.75 3.22
CA LYS A 30 0.14 -1.49 2.19
C LYS A 30 -1.31 -1.05 2.21
N THR A 31 -2.15 -1.66 1.38
CA THR A 31 -3.59 -1.35 1.39
C THR A 31 -4.17 -1.62 2.79
N PRO A 32 -4.77 -0.59 3.44
CA PRO A 32 -5.43 -0.71 4.74
C PRO A 32 -6.46 -1.84 4.73
N LEU A 33 -6.61 -2.53 5.86
CA LEU A 33 -7.50 -3.71 5.94
C LEU A 33 -8.96 -3.36 5.63
N ASP A 34 -9.46 -2.27 6.19
CA ASP A 34 -10.79 -1.72 5.93
C ASP A 34 -10.98 -1.37 4.45
N LEU A 35 -9.96 -0.80 3.81
CA LEU A 35 -10.02 -0.47 2.39
C LEU A 35 -10.09 -1.73 1.51
N ARG A 36 -9.45 -2.84 1.89
CA ARG A 36 -9.57 -4.12 1.17
C ARG A 36 -11.01 -4.63 1.16
N MET A 37 -11.76 -4.41 2.24
CA MET A 37 -13.15 -4.86 2.36
C MET A 37 -14.07 -4.15 1.35
N THR A 38 -13.71 -2.95 0.88
CA THR A 38 -14.46 -2.25 -0.18
C THR A 38 -14.45 -2.98 -1.53
N PHE A 39 -13.48 -3.89 -1.74
CA PHE A 39 -13.33 -4.69 -2.94
C PHE A 39 -13.97 -6.09 -2.83
N LEU A 40 -14.73 -6.37 -1.77
CA LEU A 40 -15.47 -7.62 -1.66
C LEU A 40 -16.45 -7.76 -2.84
N GLY A 41 -16.37 -8.89 -3.57
CA GLY A 41 -17.11 -9.08 -4.82
C GLY A 41 -16.55 -8.36 -6.06
N ARG A 42 -15.52 -7.50 -5.89
CA ARG A 42 -14.83 -6.76 -6.97
C ARG A 42 -13.32 -6.99 -7.01
N LYS A 43 -12.81 -8.00 -6.29
CA LYS A 43 -11.37 -8.32 -6.21
C LYS A 43 -10.75 -8.53 -7.61
N ALA A 44 -11.48 -9.11 -8.55
CA ALA A 44 -11.00 -9.30 -9.93
C ALA A 44 -10.72 -7.98 -10.66
N GLN A 45 -11.59 -6.97 -10.48
CA GLN A 45 -11.39 -5.63 -11.07
C GLN A 45 -10.18 -4.93 -10.45
N ALA A 46 -10.01 -5.05 -9.12
CA ALA A 46 -8.83 -4.52 -8.44
C ALA A 46 -7.53 -5.20 -8.91
N ARG A 47 -7.57 -6.52 -9.12
CA ARG A 47 -6.44 -7.29 -9.66
C ARG A 47 -6.01 -6.80 -11.04
N GLN A 48 -6.94 -6.48 -11.95
CA GLN A 48 -6.61 -5.94 -13.27
C GLN A 48 -5.82 -4.63 -13.16
N GLY A 49 -6.22 -3.72 -12.27
CA GLY A 49 -5.47 -2.49 -12.00
C GLY A 49 -4.07 -2.77 -11.45
N TYR A 50 -3.94 -3.73 -10.53
CA TYR A 50 -2.65 -4.18 -10.02
C TYR A 50 -1.74 -4.78 -11.10
N GLU A 51 -2.26 -5.67 -11.95
CA GLU A 51 -1.51 -6.25 -13.07
C GLU A 51 -1.04 -5.18 -14.06
N GLN A 52 -1.90 -4.19 -14.35
CA GLN A 52 -1.54 -3.05 -15.19
C GLN A 52 -0.42 -2.20 -14.56
N MET A 53 -0.46 -1.95 -13.25
CA MET A 53 0.61 -1.23 -12.54
C MET A 53 1.93 -1.99 -12.56
N LEU A 54 1.91 -3.33 -12.43
CA LEU A 54 3.11 -4.15 -12.58
C LEU A 54 3.66 -4.13 -13.99
N ALA A 55 2.80 -4.14 -15.01
CA ALA A 55 3.20 -4.11 -16.41
C ALA A 55 3.92 -2.81 -16.80
N TRP A 56 3.70 -1.71 -16.08
CA TRP A 56 4.47 -0.47 -16.25
C TRP A 56 5.92 -0.58 -15.77
N ALA A 57 6.26 -1.63 -15.02
CA ALA A 57 7.58 -1.90 -14.47
C ALA A 57 8.23 -0.68 -13.76
N PRO A 58 7.54 -0.02 -12.80
CA PRO A 58 8.06 1.20 -12.20
C PRO A 58 9.29 0.94 -11.34
N GLU A 59 10.31 1.78 -11.49
CA GLU A 59 11.44 1.85 -10.56
C GLU A 59 11.06 2.56 -9.26
N LYS A 60 10.17 3.55 -9.35
CA LYS A 60 9.81 4.50 -8.28
C LYS A 60 8.30 4.56 -8.10
N ILE A 61 7.84 4.72 -6.86
CA ILE A 61 6.43 4.91 -6.53
C ILE A 61 6.28 6.15 -5.67
N ILE A 62 5.58 7.16 -6.18
CA ILE A 62 5.19 8.35 -5.42
C ILE A 62 3.84 8.06 -4.75
N LEU A 63 3.77 8.24 -3.42
CA LEU A 63 2.56 8.02 -2.63
C LEU A 63 2.01 9.35 -2.12
N ALA A 64 0.68 9.46 -2.00
CA ALA A 64 0.08 10.64 -1.37
C ALA A 64 0.18 10.55 0.16
N HIS A 65 0.19 9.35 0.73
CA HIS A 65 0.24 9.13 2.17
C HIS A 65 1.56 8.48 2.63
N GLY A 66 2.43 9.31 3.22
CA GLY A 66 3.64 8.87 3.90
C GLY A 66 4.87 8.74 3.00
N ARG A 67 5.79 7.84 3.35
CA ARG A 67 7.07 7.72 2.65
C ARG A 67 6.88 7.01 1.31
N TRP A 68 7.34 7.65 0.25
CA TRP A 68 7.36 7.08 -1.11
C TRP A 68 8.53 6.09 -1.29
N TYR A 69 8.49 5.28 -2.35
CA TYR A 69 9.55 4.29 -2.65
C TYR A 69 10.46 4.80 -3.78
N PRO A 70 11.74 5.12 -3.49
CA PRO A 70 12.68 5.69 -4.47
C PRO A 70 13.34 4.68 -5.40
N GLU A 71 13.14 3.39 -5.13
CA GLU A 71 13.68 2.27 -5.87
C GLU A 71 12.81 1.03 -5.62
N ASN A 72 13.03 -0.04 -6.40
CA ASN A 72 12.35 -1.33 -6.27
C ASN A 72 10.82 -1.25 -6.39
N GLY A 73 10.28 -0.32 -7.18
CA GLY A 73 8.85 -0.10 -7.31
C GLY A 73 8.03 -1.36 -7.63
N VAL A 74 8.48 -2.21 -8.57
CA VAL A 74 7.81 -3.49 -8.85
C VAL A 74 7.68 -4.36 -7.59
N ALA A 75 8.76 -4.53 -6.84
CA ALA A 75 8.76 -5.35 -5.62
C ALA A 75 7.85 -4.76 -4.53
N GLU A 76 7.80 -3.44 -4.40
CA GLU A 76 6.91 -2.75 -3.46
C GLU A 76 5.44 -2.86 -3.85
N LEU A 77 5.11 -2.81 -5.15
CA LEU A 77 3.77 -3.10 -5.64
C LEU A 77 3.36 -4.55 -5.31
N GLU A 78 4.22 -5.52 -5.58
CA GLU A 78 3.95 -6.92 -5.26
C GLU A 78 3.70 -7.15 -3.76
N ARG A 79 4.50 -6.50 -2.90
CA ARG A 79 4.38 -6.60 -1.44
C ARG A 79 3.10 -5.93 -0.92
N ALA A 80 2.84 -4.69 -1.37
CA ALA A 80 1.71 -3.89 -0.91
C ALA A 80 0.36 -4.45 -1.39
N PHE A 81 0.33 -5.01 -2.60
CA PHE A 81 -0.85 -5.61 -3.23
C PHE A 81 -0.89 -7.14 -3.15
N GLN A 82 -0.08 -7.79 -2.30
CA GLN A 82 -0.10 -9.26 -2.12
C GLN A 82 -1.50 -9.85 -1.88
N TRP A 83 -2.40 -9.06 -1.32
CA TRP A 83 -3.79 -9.46 -1.05
C TRP A 83 -4.65 -9.58 -2.32
N LEU A 84 -4.18 -9.01 -3.43
CA LEU A 84 -4.73 -9.16 -4.78
C LEU A 84 -4.14 -10.35 -5.52
N LYS A 85 -3.15 -11.07 -4.97
CA LYS A 85 -2.84 -12.44 -5.43
C LYS A 85 -3.97 -13.39 -5.01
#